data_AF-A0A0Q4AWD4-F1
#
_entry.id   AF-A0A0Q4AWD4-F1
#
_cell.length_a   1.000
_cell.length_b   1.000
_cell.length_c   1.000
_cell.angle_alpha   90.00
_cell.angle_beta   90.00
_cell.angle_gamma   90.00
#
_symmetry.space_group_name_H-M   'P 1'
#
loop_
_entity.id
_entity.type
_entity.pdbx_description
1 polymer ?
#
loop_
_entity_poly.entity_id
_entity_poly.type
_entity_poly.pdbx_seq_one_letter_code
_entity_poly.pdbx_strand_id
1 'polypeptide(L)'
;MLAFGLCASLLVPAFAHAQGSTSLTPEERLALASSRVDDGKRRIEEARQMIVEGKNMRNNGAREARRHQKELNRVTSEHEKEINRLSRKLKSDERSARAEARQAITSQRNNFREESREVKANLRAAIREQKKGERLIVRGKRKLETAKQFLARAQDKERDLIKANHEREKRMAERERKRG
;
A
#
# COMPACT_ATOMS: atom_id res chain seq x y z
N MET A 1 13.00 17.16 -61.17
CA MET A 1 13.56 16.23 -62.17
C MET A 1 15.08 16.33 -62.13
N LEU A 2 15.77 15.23 -62.43
CA LEU A 2 17.20 14.91 -62.26
C LEU A 2 17.53 14.30 -60.88
N ALA A 3 18.26 13.21 -60.70
CA ALA A 3 18.63 12.00 -61.46
C ALA A 3 19.58 11.20 -60.54
N PHE A 4 19.85 9.93 -60.88
CA PHE A 4 20.87 9.03 -60.31
C PHE A 4 20.51 8.34 -58.97
N GLY A 5 20.43 7.01 -58.84
CA GLY A 5 20.95 5.92 -59.66
C GLY A 5 22.25 5.35 -59.06
N LEU A 6 22.17 4.09 -58.59
CA LEU A 6 23.26 3.18 -58.17
C LEU A 6 24.06 3.47 -56.90
N CYS A 7 23.90 2.59 -55.90
CA CYS A 7 24.96 2.03 -55.04
C CYS A 7 24.46 0.66 -54.56
N ALA A 8 24.83 -0.43 -55.24
CA ALA A 8 26.03 -1.20 -54.94
C ALA A 8 26.03 -1.74 -53.48
N SER A 9 25.51 -2.96 -53.38
CA SER A 9 25.86 -4.00 -52.42
C SER A 9 27.13 -3.75 -51.61
N LEU A 10 26.97 -3.41 -50.33
CA LEU A 10 28.00 -3.55 -49.33
C LEU A 10 27.70 -4.74 -48.44
N LEU A 11 28.51 -5.76 -48.69
CA LEU A 11 28.74 -6.95 -47.91
C LEU A 11 28.65 -6.66 -46.40
N VAL A 12 27.80 -7.42 -45.73
CA VAL A 12 27.74 -7.57 -44.28
C VAL A 12 29.06 -8.15 -43.77
N PRO A 13 29.82 -7.49 -42.89
CA PRO A 13 30.73 -8.18 -42.00
C PRO A 13 29.91 -8.67 -40.81
N ALA A 14 29.60 -9.97 -40.83
CA ALA A 14 29.10 -10.70 -39.68
C ALA A 14 30.19 -10.69 -38.59
N PHE A 15 30.25 -9.63 -37.80
CA PHE A 15 31.04 -9.63 -36.58
C PHE A 15 30.30 -10.43 -35.52
N ALA A 16 30.82 -11.63 -35.31
CA ALA A 16 30.56 -12.51 -34.20
C ALA A 16 30.43 -11.74 -32.88
N HIS A 17 29.19 -11.59 -32.39
CA HIS A 17 28.95 -11.60 -30.96
C HIS A 17 28.78 -13.07 -30.55
N ALA A 18 29.92 -13.75 -30.37
CA ALA A 18 29.98 -14.89 -29.48
C ALA A 18 29.65 -14.36 -28.08
N GLN A 19 28.36 -14.34 -27.73
CA GLN A 19 27.95 -14.22 -26.34
C GLN A 19 28.47 -15.47 -25.63
N GLY A 20 29.64 -15.33 -25.00
CA GLY A 20 30.13 -16.28 -24.02
C GLY A 20 29.12 -16.35 -22.89
N SER A 21 28.13 -17.22 -23.01
CA SER A 21 27.38 -17.70 -21.87
C SER A 21 28.35 -18.56 -21.07
N THR A 22 29.08 -17.96 -20.13
CA THR A 22 29.73 -18.72 -19.07
C THR A 22 28.63 -19.54 -18.41
N SER A 23 28.61 -20.83 -18.69
CA SER A 23 27.62 -21.73 -18.10
C SER A 23 27.89 -21.75 -16.60
N LEU A 24 26.99 -21.14 -15.82
CA LEU A 24 27.10 -21.09 -14.35
C LEU A 24 27.45 -22.47 -13.79
N THR A 25 28.38 -22.49 -12.84
CA THR A 25 28.74 -23.71 -12.13
C THR A 25 27.53 -24.25 -11.33
N PRO A 26 27.49 -25.55 -10.99
CA PRO A 26 26.42 -26.12 -10.18
C PRO A 26 26.20 -25.41 -8.84
N GLU A 27 27.29 -24.94 -8.22
CA GLU A 27 27.27 -24.18 -6.97
C GLU A 27 26.66 -22.78 -7.18
N GLU A 28 27.08 -22.07 -8.23
CA GLU A 28 26.52 -20.75 -8.56
C GLU A 28 25.02 -20.83 -8.90
N ARG A 29 24.58 -21.89 -9.60
CA ARG A 29 23.15 -22.13 -9.88
C ARG A 29 22.35 -22.37 -8.62
N LEU A 30 22.91 -23.15 -7.68
CA LEU A 30 22.27 -23.44 -6.41
C LEU A 30 22.19 -22.17 -5.55
N ALA A 31 23.28 -21.40 -5.44
CA ALA A 31 23.31 -20.13 -4.73
C ALA A 31 22.28 -19.12 -5.28
N LEU A 32 22.15 -19.02 -6.61
CA LEU A 32 21.13 -18.20 -7.25
C LEU A 32 19.71 -18.70 -6.91
N ALA A 33 19.48 -20.00 -6.89
CA ALA A 33 18.18 -20.56 -6.54
C ALA A 33 17.81 -20.28 -5.07
N SER A 34 18.75 -20.45 -4.14
CA SER A 34 18.58 -20.09 -2.73
C SER A 34 18.31 -18.61 -2.54
N SER A 35 19.04 -17.73 -3.24
CA SER A 35 18.79 -16.29 -3.23
C SER A 35 17.36 -15.94 -3.68
N ARG A 36 16.81 -16.65 -4.68
CA ARG A 36 15.41 -16.46 -5.11
C ARG A 36 14.40 -16.91 -4.06
N VAL A 37 14.71 -17.96 -3.30
CA VAL A 37 13.88 -18.40 -2.17
C VAL A 37 13.85 -17.34 -1.08
N ASP A 38 15.00 -16.75 -0.76
CA ASP A 38 15.08 -15.69 0.24
C ASP A 38 14.39 -14.40 -0.21
N ASP A 39 14.52 -14.03 -1.49
CA ASP A 39 13.72 -12.95 -2.10
C ASP A 39 12.21 -13.21 -1.97
N GLY A 40 11.78 -14.46 -2.16
CA GLY A 40 10.38 -14.86 -2.00
C GLY A 40 9.90 -14.67 -0.55
N LYS A 41 10.71 -15.09 0.43
CA LYS A 41 10.43 -14.86 1.86
C LYS A 41 10.37 -13.38 2.20
N ARG A 42 11.31 -12.58 1.69
CA ARG A 42 11.33 -11.12 1.89
C ARG A 42 10.05 -10.46 1.37
N ARG A 43 9.63 -10.81 0.15
CA ARG A 43 8.37 -10.30 -0.45
C ARG A 43 7.13 -10.66 0.36
N ILE A 44 7.09 -11.87 0.96
CA ILE A 44 6.01 -12.27 1.86
C ILE A 44 5.98 -11.37 3.09
N GLU A 45 7.13 -11.08 3.68
CA GLU A 45 7.21 -10.27 4.88
C GLU A 45 6.84 -8.80 4.62
N GLU A 46 7.33 -8.22 3.53
CA GLU A 46 6.90 -6.90 3.05
C GLU A 46 5.37 -6.84 2.86
N ALA A 47 4.78 -7.89 2.25
CA ALA A 47 3.34 -7.98 2.06
C ALA A 47 2.56 -8.07 3.37
N ARG A 48 3.09 -8.78 4.37
CA ARG A 48 2.51 -8.86 5.72
C ARG A 48 2.58 -7.51 6.42
N GLN A 49 3.70 -6.80 6.34
CA GLN A 49 3.86 -5.46 6.91
C GLN A 49 2.82 -4.50 6.34
N MET A 50 2.62 -4.46 5.02
CA MET A 50 1.55 -3.66 4.39
C MET A 50 0.16 -4.00 4.94
N ILE A 51 -0.14 -5.29 5.19
CA ILE A 51 -1.43 -5.69 5.77
C ILE A 51 -1.56 -5.18 7.21
N VAL A 52 -0.49 -5.26 8.01
CA VAL A 52 -0.47 -4.79 9.41
C VAL A 52 -0.64 -3.27 9.46
N GLU A 53 0.14 -2.52 8.69
CA GLU A 53 0.01 -1.07 8.57
C GLU A 53 -1.39 -0.66 8.14
N GLY A 54 -1.94 -1.33 7.12
CA GLY A 54 -3.28 -1.06 6.64
C GLY A 54 -4.36 -1.33 7.70
N LYS A 55 -4.20 -2.38 8.52
CA LYS A 55 -5.08 -2.65 9.67
C LYS A 55 -4.99 -1.55 10.73
N ASN A 56 -3.78 -1.09 11.04
CA ASN A 56 -3.57 -0.02 12.02
C ASN A 56 -4.23 1.28 11.55
N MET A 57 -4.00 1.69 10.29
CA MET A 57 -4.66 2.85 9.68
C MET A 57 -6.18 2.73 9.71
N ARG A 58 -6.71 1.58 9.31
CA ARG A 58 -8.16 1.32 9.31
C ARG A 58 -8.76 1.46 10.71
N ASN A 59 -8.12 0.83 11.71
CA ASN A 59 -8.62 0.84 13.09
C ASN A 59 -8.51 2.23 13.71
N ASN A 60 -7.40 2.94 13.49
CA ASN A 60 -7.21 4.31 13.96
C ASN A 60 -8.21 5.26 13.31
N GLY A 61 -8.35 5.23 11.99
CA GLY A 61 -9.32 6.04 11.25
C GLY A 61 -10.77 5.76 11.70
N ALA A 62 -11.13 4.50 11.95
CA ALA A 62 -12.46 4.15 12.47
C ALA A 62 -12.69 4.68 13.90
N ARG A 63 -11.67 4.62 14.76
CA ARG A 63 -11.75 5.15 16.14
C ARG A 63 -11.89 6.67 16.13
N GLU A 64 -11.11 7.36 15.30
CA GLU A 64 -11.18 8.82 15.13
C GLU A 64 -12.50 9.25 14.52
N ALA A 65 -12.99 8.57 13.48
CA ALA A 65 -14.29 8.85 12.89
C ALA A 65 -15.41 8.74 13.93
N ARG A 66 -15.40 7.70 14.77
CA ARG A 66 -16.36 7.56 15.87
C ARG A 66 -16.25 8.70 16.89
N ARG A 67 -15.04 9.15 17.21
CA ARG A 67 -14.81 10.29 18.12
C ARG A 67 -15.36 11.59 17.54
N HIS A 68 -15.01 11.92 16.30
CA HIS A 68 -15.51 13.13 15.63
C HIS A 68 -17.01 13.10 15.39
N GLN A 69 -17.60 11.92 15.17
CA GLN A 69 -19.06 11.79 15.07
C GLN A 69 -19.75 12.09 16.41
N LYS A 70 -19.21 11.58 17.53
CA LYS A 70 -19.72 11.91 18.87
C LYS A 70 -19.59 13.40 19.17
N GLU A 71 -18.45 13.99 18.79
CA GLU A 71 -18.20 15.41 18.97
C GLU A 71 -19.16 16.27 18.16
N LEU A 72 -19.41 15.90 16.90
CA LEU A 72 -20.38 16.60 16.05
C LEU A 72 -21.79 16.58 16.68
N ASN A 73 -22.19 15.44 17.24
CA ASN A 73 -23.48 15.31 17.92
C ASN A 73 -23.51 16.16 19.21
N ARG A 74 -22.41 16.22 19.96
CA ARG A 74 -22.27 17.04 21.17
C ARG A 74 -22.44 18.53 20.84
N VAL A 75 -21.64 19.03 19.89
CA VAL A 75 -21.67 20.42 19.41
C VAL A 75 -23.05 20.80 18.88
N THR A 76 -23.69 19.90 18.13
CA THR A 76 -25.06 20.12 17.63
C THR A 76 -26.06 20.24 18.78
N SER A 77 -26.02 19.34 19.76
CA SER A 77 -26.92 19.38 20.91
C SER A 77 -26.71 20.62 21.79
N GLU A 78 -25.46 21.02 22.01
CA GLU A 78 -25.12 22.22 22.78
C GLU A 78 -25.59 23.49 22.06
N HIS A 79 -25.39 23.56 20.74
CA HIS A 79 -25.91 24.65 19.92
C HIS A 79 -27.44 24.75 20.02
N GLU A 80 -28.16 23.64 19.85
CA GLU A 80 -29.62 23.62 19.96
C GLU A 80 -30.11 24.08 21.33
N LYS A 81 -29.48 23.60 22.42
CA LYS A 81 -29.82 24.02 23.79
C LYS A 81 -29.61 25.51 23.99
N GLU A 82 -28.49 26.06 23.52
CA GLU A 82 -28.19 27.48 23.70
C GLU A 82 -29.11 28.37 22.84
N ILE A 83 -29.37 27.98 21.58
CA ILE A 83 -30.37 28.67 20.75
C ILE A 83 -31.75 28.66 21.40
N ASN A 84 -32.17 27.53 21.98
CA ASN A 84 -33.44 27.45 22.71
C ASN A 84 -33.45 28.36 23.94
N ARG A 85 -32.35 28.42 24.70
CA ARG A 85 -32.19 29.32 25.86
C ARG A 85 -32.28 30.79 25.46
N LEU A 86 -31.55 31.19 24.42
CA LEU A 86 -31.56 32.57 23.91
C LEU A 86 -32.91 32.93 23.28
N SER A 87 -33.58 31.98 22.63
CA SER A 87 -34.91 32.18 22.06
C SER A 87 -35.99 32.43 23.12
N ARG A 88 -35.81 31.91 24.35
CA ARG A 88 -36.67 32.27 25.48
C ARG A 88 -36.44 33.72 25.92
N LYS A 89 -35.19 34.20 25.92
CA LYS A 89 -34.87 35.61 26.24
C LYS A 89 -35.45 36.59 25.22
N LEU A 90 -35.64 36.17 23.96
CA LEU A 90 -36.34 36.97 22.96
C LEU A 90 -37.82 37.26 23.30
N LYS A 91 -38.41 36.48 24.20
CA LYS A 91 -39.79 36.69 24.70
C LYS A 91 -39.85 37.63 25.92
N SER A 92 -38.72 38.15 26.38
CA SER A 92 -38.69 39.16 27.45
C SER A 92 -39.34 40.46 26.97
N ASP A 93 -40.03 41.15 27.87
CA ASP A 93 -40.58 42.49 27.61
C ASP A 93 -39.48 43.55 27.48
N GLU A 94 -38.33 43.30 28.09
CA GLU A 94 -37.21 44.23 28.12
C GLU A 94 -36.53 44.35 26.73
N ARG A 95 -36.46 45.58 26.21
CA ARG A 95 -35.92 45.85 24.86
C ARG A 95 -34.42 45.54 24.75
N SER A 96 -33.64 45.89 25.78
CA SER A 96 -32.21 45.58 25.92
C SER A 96 -31.96 44.07 25.88
N ALA A 97 -32.68 43.30 26.71
CA ALA A 97 -32.56 41.84 26.75
C ALA A 97 -32.87 41.17 25.40
N ARG A 98 -33.85 41.70 24.65
CA ARG A 98 -34.14 41.22 23.29
C ARG A 98 -33.02 41.54 22.30
N ALA A 99 -32.44 42.73 22.36
CA ALA A 99 -31.33 43.13 21.48
C ALA A 99 -30.08 42.25 21.73
N GLU A 100 -29.71 42.05 22.99
CA GLU A 100 -28.61 41.17 23.39
C GLU A 100 -28.85 39.72 22.94
N ALA A 101 -30.06 39.18 23.13
CA ALA A 101 -30.39 37.83 22.70
C ALA A 101 -30.28 37.65 21.17
N ARG A 102 -30.65 38.65 20.36
CA ARG A 102 -30.48 38.61 18.88
C ARG A 102 -29.01 38.58 18.49
N GLN A 103 -28.18 39.41 19.14
CA GLN A 103 -26.74 39.43 18.89
C GLN A 103 -26.08 38.11 19.30
N ALA A 104 -26.44 37.58 20.48
CA ALA A 104 -25.96 36.30 20.98
C ALA A 104 -26.37 35.13 20.06
N ILE A 105 -27.60 35.09 19.57
CA ILE A 105 -28.05 34.06 18.60
C ILE A 105 -27.22 34.11 17.32
N THR A 106 -26.92 35.32 16.83
CA THR A 106 -26.13 35.50 15.60
C THR A 106 -24.70 35.01 15.81
N SER A 107 -24.06 35.40 16.92
CA SER A 107 -22.73 34.90 17.30
C SER A 107 -22.73 33.39 17.48
N GLN A 108 -23.73 32.83 18.17
CA GLN A 108 -23.82 31.39 18.42
C GLN A 108 -24.02 30.57 17.13
N ARG A 109 -24.74 31.10 16.14
CA ARG A 109 -24.86 30.49 14.81
C ARG A 109 -23.55 30.51 14.04
N ASN A 110 -22.80 31.60 14.11
CA ASN A 110 -21.50 31.72 13.45
C ASN A 110 -20.49 30.74 14.08
N ASN A 111 -20.40 30.72 15.41
CA ASN A 111 -19.53 29.81 16.16
C ASN A 111 -19.84 28.34 15.81
N PHE A 112 -21.12 27.95 15.86
CA PHE A 112 -21.53 26.59 15.48
C PHE A 112 -21.20 26.25 14.03
N ARG A 113 -21.33 27.21 13.11
CA ARG A 113 -20.97 27.00 11.70
C ARG A 113 -19.49 26.71 11.54
N GLU A 114 -18.62 27.41 12.27
CA GLU A 114 -17.17 27.22 12.24
C GLU A 114 -16.78 25.90 12.89
N GLU A 115 -17.22 25.65 14.12
CA GLU A 115 -16.92 24.43 14.86
C GLU A 115 -17.45 23.17 14.14
N SER A 116 -18.69 23.21 13.64
CA SER A 116 -19.24 22.08 12.89
C SER A 116 -18.53 21.83 11.55
N ARG A 117 -17.99 22.88 10.91
CA ARG A 117 -17.17 22.71 9.69
C ARG A 117 -15.87 22.00 10.01
N GLU A 118 -15.19 22.40 11.07
CA GLU A 118 -13.93 21.80 11.50
C GLU A 118 -14.14 20.32 11.89
N VAL A 119 -15.12 20.03 12.75
CA VAL A 119 -15.41 18.65 13.18
C VAL A 119 -15.81 17.77 12.00
N LYS A 120 -16.59 18.30 11.03
CA LYS A 120 -16.92 17.57 9.79
C LYS A 120 -15.70 17.33 8.91
N ALA A 121 -14.76 18.28 8.83
CA ALA A 121 -13.52 18.11 8.10
C ALA A 121 -12.66 16.99 8.72
N ASN A 122 -12.53 16.98 10.05
CA ASN A 122 -11.82 15.95 10.80
C ASN A 122 -12.46 14.57 10.65
N LEU A 123 -13.80 14.49 10.73
CA LEU A 123 -14.54 13.26 10.45
C LEU A 123 -14.26 12.72 9.04
N ARG A 124 -14.30 13.60 8.03
CA ARG A 124 -13.98 13.21 6.64
C ARG A 124 -12.53 12.75 6.49
N ALA A 125 -11.59 13.40 7.16
CA ALA A 125 -10.18 13.01 7.16
C ALA A 125 -9.99 11.61 7.76
N ALA A 126 -10.59 11.34 8.92
CA ALA A 126 -10.55 10.03 9.58
C ALA A 126 -11.16 8.92 8.70
N ILE A 127 -12.28 9.19 8.02
CA ILE A 127 -12.89 8.24 7.07
C ILE A 127 -11.97 7.98 5.86
N ARG A 128 -11.29 9.02 5.34
CA ARG A 128 -10.31 8.84 4.24
C ARG A 128 -9.14 7.96 4.70
N GLU A 129 -8.65 8.17 5.90
CA GLU A 129 -7.57 7.39 6.48
C GLU A 129 -7.96 5.93 6.65
N GLN A 130 -9.19 5.68 7.14
CA GLN A 130 -9.76 4.34 7.19
C GLN A 130 -9.76 3.66 5.82
N LYS A 131 -10.26 4.35 4.78
CA LYS A 131 -10.31 3.85 3.40
C LYS A 131 -8.92 3.60 2.81
N LYS A 132 -7.93 4.42 3.13
CA LYS A 132 -6.53 4.17 2.74
C LYS A 132 -6.02 2.87 3.36
N GLY A 133 -6.27 2.67 4.66
CA GLY A 133 -5.93 1.43 5.36
C GLY A 133 -6.56 0.20 4.69
N GLU A 134 -7.85 0.26 4.35
CA GLU A 134 -8.54 -0.82 3.63
C GLU A 134 -7.91 -1.14 2.27
N ARG A 135 -7.57 -0.10 1.48
CA ARG A 135 -6.88 -0.27 0.19
C ARG A 135 -5.50 -0.89 0.36
N LEU A 136 -4.77 -0.49 1.41
CA LEU A 136 -3.45 -1.04 1.70
C LEU A 136 -3.53 -2.52 2.09
N ILE A 137 -4.52 -2.92 2.88
CA ILE A 137 -4.79 -4.33 3.18
C ILE A 137 -5.06 -5.13 1.91
N VAL A 138 -5.92 -4.62 1.00
CA VAL A 138 -6.23 -5.32 -0.26
C VAL A 138 -4.99 -5.47 -1.13
N ARG A 139 -4.19 -4.42 -1.27
CA ARG A 139 -2.92 -4.46 -2.02
C ARG A 139 -1.92 -5.43 -1.37
N GLY A 140 -1.79 -5.39 -0.05
CA GLY A 140 -0.94 -6.30 0.72
C GLY A 140 -1.35 -7.76 0.53
N LYS A 141 -2.64 -8.08 0.61
CA LYS A 141 -3.17 -9.44 0.34
C LYS A 141 -2.85 -9.91 -1.08
N ARG A 142 -3.04 -9.07 -2.09
CA ARG A 142 -2.68 -9.41 -3.48
C ARG A 142 -1.20 -9.71 -3.64
N LYS A 143 -0.33 -8.86 -3.06
CA LYS A 143 1.12 -9.07 -3.06
C LYS A 143 1.54 -10.32 -2.28
N LEU A 144 0.84 -10.64 -1.20
CA LEU A 144 1.10 -11.83 -0.40
C LEU A 144 0.85 -13.10 -1.22
N GLU A 145 -0.28 -13.16 -1.93
CA GLU A 145 -0.60 -14.31 -2.77
C GLU A 145 0.39 -14.48 -3.93
N THR A 146 0.77 -13.41 -4.61
CA THR A 146 1.80 -13.50 -5.67
C THR A 146 3.17 -13.85 -5.12
N ALA A 147 3.55 -13.36 -3.94
CA ALA A 147 4.81 -13.69 -3.28
C ALA A 147 4.86 -15.16 -2.84
N LYS A 148 3.75 -15.73 -2.34
CA LYS A 148 3.65 -17.17 -2.02
C LYS A 148 3.83 -18.03 -3.26
N GLN A 149 3.17 -17.69 -4.38
CA GLN A 149 3.33 -18.42 -5.64
C GLN A 149 4.77 -18.35 -6.15
N PHE A 150 5.41 -17.18 -6.04
CA PHE A 150 6.81 -17.01 -6.40
C PHE A 150 7.73 -17.86 -5.53
N LEU A 151 7.54 -17.84 -4.20
CA LEU A 151 8.32 -18.62 -3.26
C LEU A 151 8.19 -20.12 -3.53
N ALA A 152 6.97 -20.63 -3.74
CA ALA A 152 6.75 -22.03 -4.06
C ALA A 152 7.55 -22.46 -5.31
N ARG A 153 7.45 -21.69 -6.41
CA ARG A 153 8.22 -21.96 -7.64
C ARG A 153 9.74 -21.86 -7.43
N ALA A 154 10.21 -20.95 -6.58
CA ALA A 154 11.63 -20.82 -6.26
C ALA A 154 12.12 -22.03 -5.45
N GLN A 155 11.35 -22.47 -4.46
CA GLN A 155 11.65 -23.64 -3.64
C GLN A 155 11.62 -24.93 -4.48
N ASP A 156 10.67 -25.07 -5.40
CA ASP A 156 10.61 -26.23 -6.30
C ASP A 156 11.90 -26.31 -7.12
N LYS A 157 12.33 -25.20 -7.72
CA LYS A 157 13.57 -25.12 -8.50
C LYS A 157 14.83 -25.38 -7.68
N GLU A 158 14.90 -24.85 -6.47
CA GLU A 158 16.01 -25.11 -5.56
C GLU A 158 16.10 -26.60 -5.23
N ARG A 159 14.98 -27.24 -4.89
CA ARG A 159 14.94 -28.69 -4.62
C ARG A 159 15.35 -29.53 -5.83
N ASP A 160 14.90 -29.15 -7.02
CA ASP A 160 15.27 -29.87 -8.25
C ASP A 160 16.76 -29.74 -8.55
N LEU A 161 17.36 -28.56 -8.33
CA LEU A 161 18.80 -28.35 -8.47
C LEU A 161 19.62 -29.13 -7.44
N ILE A 162 19.17 -29.17 -6.19
CA ILE A 162 19.82 -29.98 -5.13
C ILE A 162 19.85 -31.46 -5.55
N LYS A 163 18.71 -31.99 -6.02
CA LYS A 163 18.63 -33.38 -6.50
C LYS A 163 19.56 -33.62 -7.69
N ALA A 164 19.54 -32.74 -8.69
CA ALA A 164 20.39 -32.87 -9.88
C ALA A 164 21.89 -32.80 -9.55
N ASN A 165 22.29 -31.90 -8.64
CA ASN A 165 23.68 -31.80 -8.18
C ASN A 165 24.10 -33.08 -7.44
N HIS A 166 23.27 -33.59 -6.55
CA HIS A 166 23.53 -34.83 -5.82
C HIS A 166 23.66 -36.05 -6.75
N GLU A 167 22.80 -36.16 -7.77
CA GLU A 167 22.93 -37.21 -8.79
C GLU A 167 24.21 -37.07 -9.62
N ARG A 168 24.61 -35.83 -9.95
CA ARG A 168 25.86 -35.56 -10.67
C ARG A 168 27.07 -35.97 -9.85
N GLU A 169 27.11 -35.63 -8.56
CA GLU A 169 28.17 -36.05 -7.64
C GLU A 169 28.27 -37.58 -7.54
N LYS A 170 27.14 -38.28 -7.39
CA LYS A 170 27.10 -39.76 -7.41
C LYS A 170 27.70 -40.35 -8.70
N ARG A 171 27.31 -39.81 -9.87
CA ARG A 171 27.82 -40.27 -11.17
C ARG A 171 29.32 -40.00 -11.33
N MET A 172 29.81 -38.88 -10.82
CA MET A 172 31.25 -38.56 -10.85
C MET A 172 32.04 -39.52 -9.96
N ALA A 173 31.57 -39.76 -8.73
CA ALA A 173 32.20 -40.70 -7.80
C ALA A 173 32.23 -42.15 -8.35
N GLU A 174 31.16 -42.59 -9.01
CA GLU A 174 31.12 -43.92 -9.64
C GLU A 174 32.10 -44.03 -10.82
N ARG A 175 32.25 -42.96 -11.62
CA ARG A 175 33.22 -42.91 -12.73
C ARG A 175 34.66 -42.93 -12.22
N GLU A 176 34.94 -42.25 -11.12
CA GLU A 176 36.27 -42.25 -10.48
C GLU A 176 36.61 -43.65 -9.95
N ARG A 177 35.65 -44.33 -9.29
CA ARG A 177 35.82 -45.73 -8.85
C ARG A 177 36.04 -46.75 -9.97
N LYS A 178 35.58 -46.46 -11.19
CA LYS A 178 35.78 -47.31 -12.38
C LYS A 178 37.09 -47.01 -13.11
N ARG A 179 37.77 -45.91 -12.79
CA ARG A 179 39.00 -45.43 -13.44
C ARG A 179 40.25 -45.63 -12.58
N GLY A 180 40.09 -45.67 -11.26
CA GLY A 180 41.13 -46.14 -10.32
C GLY A 180 41.05 -47.64 -10.15
#